data_AF-A0A395IRD8-F1
#
_entry.id   AF-A0A395IRD8-F1
#
_cell.length_a   1.000
_cell.length_b   1.000
_cell.length_c   1.000
_cell.angle_alpha   90.00
_cell.angle_beta   90.00
_cell.angle_gamma   90.00
#
_symmetry.space_group_name_H-M   'P 1'
#
loop_
_entity.id
_entity.type
_entity.pdbx_description
1 polymer ?
#
loop_
_entity_poly.entity_id
_entity_poly.type
_entity_poly.pdbx_seq_one_letter_code
_entity_poly.pdbx_strand_id
1 'polypeptide(L)'
;MRYSIAGSLLCCAAVVQAFKDTSPFLLFSSSELPSSMQIESQQLDTASSVLQNTKSLLSTCPSDVYIIIQQAALAVSDLTAYDSVPHMKAAIADSRVRATYTVTDVVYEGGNLAEELAEHIEKSCGKKVERRNAGLESANGNGNGVTLLTFSALSTGKVARAEELNDQDIMLNSVFYEHLSSGPEYTVIYTTTPIRFVLEQDVPESAIYQAEFDATAHIDLKRDFRVRADNSIKAPDRRPLFEKYQYFTPGIFMGLVVGILLLSILYVGLNAVSSLQVSYGAFDKEMGPSAQKKQQ
;
A
#
# COMPACT_ATOMS: atom_id res chain seq x y z
N MET A 1 28.66 39.05 -15.63
CA MET A 1 28.03 37.81 -16.15
C MET A 1 26.98 37.37 -15.16
N ARG A 2 25.75 37.19 -15.65
CA ARG A 2 24.53 37.04 -14.85
C ARG A 2 24.28 35.57 -14.51
N TYR A 3 23.73 35.41 -13.32
CA TYR A 3 23.25 34.23 -12.60
C TYR A 3 22.63 33.11 -13.44
N SER A 4 23.00 31.85 -13.12
CA SER A 4 22.09 30.70 -13.32
C SER A 4 22.51 29.52 -12.44
N ILE A 5 22.11 29.55 -11.17
CA ILE A 5 21.97 28.35 -10.32
C ILE A 5 20.67 28.53 -9.54
N ALA A 6 19.55 28.28 -10.22
CA ALA A 6 18.24 28.12 -9.61
C ALA A 6 17.57 26.97 -10.34
N GLY A 7 17.71 25.76 -9.83
CA GLY A 7 17.21 24.58 -10.50
C GLY A 7 17.39 23.31 -9.67
N SER A 8 16.85 23.27 -8.46
CA SER A 8 16.65 21.99 -7.72
C SER A 8 15.82 22.18 -6.45
N LEU A 9 14.64 22.80 -6.53
CA LEU A 9 13.71 22.85 -5.38
C LEU A 9 12.27 23.02 -5.86
N LEU A 10 11.81 22.13 -6.75
CA LEU A 10 10.40 22.07 -7.15
C LEU A 10 9.85 20.65 -7.39
N CYS A 11 10.54 19.59 -6.94
CA CYS A 11 10.04 18.21 -7.11
C CYS A 11 9.30 17.63 -5.88
N CYS A 12 9.21 18.34 -4.76
CA CYS A 12 8.62 17.76 -3.54
C CYS A 12 7.11 18.01 -3.34
N ALA A 13 6.41 18.65 -4.29
CA ALA A 13 4.98 18.94 -4.17
C ALA A 13 4.06 17.86 -4.79
N ALA A 14 4.61 16.83 -5.45
CA ALA A 14 3.81 15.81 -6.14
C ALA A 14 3.39 14.61 -5.25
N VAL A 15 3.72 14.59 -3.97
CA VAL A 15 3.51 13.41 -3.10
C VAL A 15 2.11 13.31 -2.46
N VAL A 16 1.19 14.23 -2.73
CA VAL A 16 -0.15 14.21 -2.09
C VAL A 16 -1.24 13.57 -2.97
N GLN A 17 -0.95 13.23 -4.24
CA GLN A 17 -1.89 12.49 -5.11
C GLN A 17 -1.59 10.99 -5.28
N ALA A 18 -0.53 10.48 -4.64
CA ALA A 18 0.01 9.14 -4.93
C ALA A 18 -0.88 7.94 -4.52
N PHE A 19 -1.93 8.15 -3.73
CA PHE A 19 -2.79 7.07 -3.22
C PHE A 19 -4.28 7.25 -3.59
N LYS A 20 -4.57 8.10 -4.58
CA LYS A 20 -5.97 8.37 -4.97
C LYS A 20 -6.58 7.22 -5.78
N ASP A 21 -5.74 6.53 -6.55
CA ASP A 21 -6.12 5.46 -7.48
C ASP A 21 -5.66 4.09 -6.94
N THR A 22 -5.56 3.95 -5.61
CA THR A 22 -5.20 2.71 -4.92
C THR A 22 -6.39 2.16 -4.13
N SER A 23 -6.44 0.84 -3.98
CA SER A 23 -7.46 0.17 -3.16
C SER A 23 -6.88 -1.11 -2.52
N PRO A 24 -7.37 -1.54 -1.35
CA PRO A 24 -6.77 -2.65 -0.62
C PRO A 24 -7.08 -4.02 -1.23
N PHE A 25 -6.15 -4.95 -1.11
CA PHE A 25 -6.34 -6.36 -1.41
C PHE A 25 -6.06 -7.19 -0.17
N LEU A 26 -6.91 -8.18 0.09
CA LEU A 26 -6.80 -9.07 1.23
C LEU A 26 -7.08 -10.51 0.76
N LEU A 27 -6.23 -11.42 1.17
CA LEU A 27 -6.42 -12.85 1.02
C LEU A 27 -6.12 -13.52 2.35
N PHE A 28 -7.00 -14.41 2.78
CA PHE A 28 -6.74 -15.27 3.93
C PHE A 28 -7.25 -16.69 3.66
N SER A 29 -6.52 -17.67 4.20
CA SER A 29 -6.76 -19.08 3.94
C SER A 29 -6.58 -19.91 5.21
N SER A 30 -7.40 -20.94 5.35
CA SER A 30 -7.20 -21.96 6.39
C SER A 30 -6.09 -22.96 6.03
N SER A 31 -5.71 -23.02 4.75
CA SER A 31 -4.74 -23.96 4.22
C SER A 31 -3.32 -23.39 4.28
N GLU A 32 -2.31 -24.26 4.35
CA GLU A 32 -0.92 -23.82 4.33
C GLU A 32 -0.54 -23.30 2.94
N LEU A 33 -0.29 -22.00 2.85
CA LEU A 33 0.33 -21.38 1.68
C LEU A 33 1.87 -21.54 1.74
N PRO A 34 2.57 -21.45 0.60
CA PRO A 34 4.03 -21.53 0.56
C PRO A 34 4.70 -20.66 1.63
N SER A 35 5.71 -21.21 2.31
CA SER A 35 6.32 -20.65 3.53
C SER A 35 6.85 -19.22 3.42
N SER A 36 7.08 -18.72 2.21
CA SER A 36 7.48 -17.32 1.99
C SER A 36 6.42 -16.31 2.43
N MET A 37 5.14 -16.70 2.49
CA MET A 37 4.01 -15.77 2.52
C MET A 37 3.05 -15.98 3.70
N GLN A 38 3.45 -16.75 4.72
CA GLN A 38 2.54 -17.11 5.83
C GLN A 38 1.92 -15.88 6.54
N ILE A 39 2.61 -14.73 6.53
CA ILE A 39 2.09 -13.42 6.93
C ILE A 39 2.82 -12.32 6.13
N GLU A 40 2.47 -12.13 4.86
CA GLU A 40 2.99 -10.99 4.09
C GLU A 40 1.99 -9.82 4.12
N SER A 41 2.39 -8.72 4.75
CA SER A 41 1.72 -7.43 4.64
C SER A 41 2.59 -6.47 3.85
N GLN A 42 2.08 -6.06 2.69
CA GLN A 42 2.78 -5.17 1.78
C GLN A 42 2.03 -3.83 1.73
N GLN A 43 2.79 -2.74 1.75
CA GLN A 43 2.16 -1.42 1.77
C GLN A 43 1.64 -1.03 0.38
N LEU A 44 2.43 -1.25 -0.66
CA LEU A 44 2.12 -0.83 -2.03
C LEU A 44 2.52 -1.92 -3.01
N ASP A 45 1.64 -2.24 -3.95
CA ASP A 45 1.93 -3.13 -5.08
C ASP A 45 1.06 -2.79 -6.30
N THR A 46 1.35 -3.37 -7.46
CA THR A 46 0.53 -3.22 -8.67
C THR A 46 -0.52 -4.32 -8.80
N ALA A 47 -1.67 -4.03 -9.43
CA ALA A 47 -2.72 -5.01 -9.67
C ALA A 47 -2.19 -6.25 -10.43
N SER A 48 -1.32 -6.06 -11.43
CA SER A 48 -0.68 -7.16 -12.15
C SER A 48 0.21 -8.05 -11.27
N SER A 49 1.00 -7.46 -10.37
CA SER A 49 1.87 -8.20 -9.46
C SER A 49 1.05 -8.98 -8.43
N VAL A 50 0.05 -8.35 -7.82
CA VAL A 50 -0.90 -9.00 -6.90
C VAL A 50 -1.59 -10.18 -7.58
N LEU A 51 -2.04 -9.99 -8.82
CA LEU A 51 -2.67 -11.04 -9.60
C LEU A 51 -1.74 -12.21 -9.88
N GLN A 52 -0.50 -11.95 -10.32
CA GLN A 52 0.50 -12.98 -10.60
C GLN A 52 0.88 -13.76 -9.34
N ASN A 53 1.14 -13.05 -8.23
CA ASN A 53 1.46 -13.64 -6.94
C ASN A 53 0.30 -14.53 -6.49
N THR A 54 -0.93 -14.02 -6.53
CA THR A 54 -2.13 -14.77 -6.13
C THR A 54 -2.35 -16.00 -7.03
N LYS A 55 -2.20 -15.88 -8.35
CA LYS A 55 -2.27 -17.04 -9.27
C LYS A 55 -1.20 -18.09 -8.94
N SER A 56 0.01 -17.68 -8.62
CA SER A 56 1.07 -18.61 -8.20
C SER A 56 0.70 -19.35 -6.91
N LEU A 57 0.09 -18.68 -5.93
CA LEU A 57 -0.37 -19.29 -4.68
C LEU A 57 -1.48 -20.32 -4.92
N LEU A 58 -2.39 -20.02 -5.84
CA LEU A 58 -3.56 -20.85 -6.14
C LEU A 58 -3.25 -21.98 -7.13
N SER A 59 -2.03 -22.04 -7.67
CA SER A 59 -1.63 -23.06 -8.65
C SER A 59 -1.71 -24.50 -8.11
N THR A 60 -1.54 -24.69 -6.80
CA THR A 60 -1.66 -25.98 -6.12
C THR A 60 -3.08 -26.26 -5.61
N CYS A 61 -4.01 -25.32 -5.78
CA CYS A 61 -5.41 -25.44 -5.38
C CYS A 61 -5.60 -25.88 -3.92
N PRO A 62 -5.01 -25.17 -2.93
CA PRO A 62 -4.88 -25.65 -1.56
C PRO A 62 -6.21 -25.81 -0.80
N SER A 63 -7.27 -25.12 -1.22
CA SER A 63 -8.56 -25.10 -0.53
C SER A 63 -9.67 -25.76 -1.32
N ASP A 64 -10.66 -26.31 -0.61
CA ASP A 64 -11.88 -26.91 -1.16
C ASP A 64 -12.91 -25.85 -1.58
N VAL A 65 -12.98 -24.76 -0.83
CA VAL A 65 -13.93 -23.66 -1.05
C VAL A 65 -13.17 -22.37 -1.34
N TYR A 66 -13.54 -21.68 -2.42
CA TYR A 66 -13.02 -20.37 -2.76
C TYR A 66 -14.14 -19.33 -2.73
N ILE A 67 -13.94 -18.27 -1.98
CA ILE A 67 -14.88 -17.15 -1.90
C ILE A 67 -14.14 -15.91 -2.36
N ILE A 68 -14.55 -15.37 -3.50
CA ILE A 68 -14.01 -14.15 -4.06
C ILE A 68 -15.04 -13.05 -3.88
N ILE A 69 -14.66 -11.99 -3.19
CA ILE A 69 -15.50 -10.83 -2.92
C ILE A 69 -14.92 -9.67 -3.71
N GLN A 70 -15.73 -9.04 -4.54
CA GLN A 70 -15.39 -7.83 -5.30
C GLN A 70 -16.21 -6.68 -4.74
N GLN A 71 -15.55 -5.76 -4.04
CA GLN A 71 -16.17 -4.56 -3.48
C GLN A 71 -15.75 -3.33 -4.27
N ALA A 72 -16.72 -2.63 -4.88
CA ALA A 72 -16.44 -1.40 -5.58
C ALA A 72 -16.32 -0.20 -4.63
N ALA A 73 -15.47 0.77 -4.98
CA ALA A 73 -15.27 2.04 -4.28
C ALA A 73 -14.90 1.90 -2.79
N LEU A 74 -13.96 1.02 -2.46
CA LEU A 74 -13.50 0.81 -1.08
C LEU A 74 -12.05 1.28 -0.90
N ALA A 75 -11.82 2.08 0.14
CA ALA A 75 -10.48 2.54 0.53
C ALA A 75 -10.01 1.88 1.84
N VAL A 76 -8.70 1.88 2.09
CA VAL A 76 -8.10 1.32 3.31
C VAL A 76 -8.71 1.91 4.58
N SER A 77 -8.96 3.22 4.57
CA SER A 77 -9.54 3.94 5.70
C SER A 77 -10.89 3.38 6.14
N ASP A 78 -11.62 2.75 5.22
CA ASP A 78 -12.93 2.15 5.42
C ASP A 78 -12.82 0.90 6.28
N LEU A 79 -11.78 0.08 6.04
CA LEU A 79 -11.51 -1.15 6.79
C LEU A 79 -10.94 -0.87 8.19
N THR A 80 -10.18 0.23 8.31
CA THR A 80 -9.57 0.63 9.59
C THR A 80 -10.56 1.27 10.55
N ALA A 81 -11.73 1.71 10.08
CA ALA A 81 -12.77 2.24 10.96
C ALA A 81 -13.20 1.17 11.98
N TYR A 82 -13.39 1.59 13.23
CA TYR A 82 -13.52 0.69 14.38
C TYR A 82 -14.68 -0.31 14.21
N ASP A 83 -15.82 0.14 13.68
CA ASP A 83 -17.06 -0.64 13.60
C ASP A 83 -17.50 -1.01 12.17
N SER A 84 -16.67 -0.80 11.14
CA SER A 84 -17.14 -1.00 9.76
C SER A 84 -17.07 -2.46 9.28
N VAL A 85 -16.19 -3.28 9.85
CA VAL A 85 -15.98 -4.69 9.43
C VAL A 85 -15.59 -5.61 10.60
N PRO A 86 -16.36 -5.68 11.70
CA PRO A 86 -16.03 -6.49 12.87
C PRO A 86 -15.92 -8.00 12.60
N HIS A 87 -16.78 -8.57 11.76
CA HIS A 87 -16.82 -9.99 11.46
C HIS A 87 -15.68 -10.41 10.53
N MET A 88 -15.35 -9.64 9.51
CA MET A 88 -14.16 -9.89 8.70
C MET A 88 -12.89 -9.85 9.54
N LYS A 89 -12.75 -8.87 10.45
CA LYS A 89 -11.61 -8.83 11.39
C LYS A 89 -11.55 -10.08 12.26
N ALA A 90 -12.69 -10.56 12.76
CA ALA A 90 -12.77 -11.79 13.54
C ALA A 90 -12.44 -13.03 12.70
N ALA A 91 -12.87 -13.10 11.44
CA ALA A 91 -12.59 -14.21 10.53
C ALA A 91 -11.10 -14.31 10.20
N ILE A 92 -10.41 -13.18 9.98
CA ILE A 92 -8.95 -13.15 9.77
C ILE A 92 -8.20 -13.60 11.03
N ALA A 93 -8.73 -13.26 12.22
CA ALA A 93 -8.14 -13.63 13.50
C ALA A 93 -8.51 -15.06 13.97
N ASP A 94 -9.29 -15.82 13.19
CA ASP A 94 -9.66 -17.18 13.52
C ASP A 94 -8.42 -18.08 13.57
N SER A 95 -8.33 -18.91 14.60
CA SER A 95 -7.25 -19.88 14.82
C SER A 95 -6.99 -20.84 13.66
N ARG A 96 -7.99 -21.06 12.79
CA ARG A 96 -7.86 -21.91 11.60
C ARG A 96 -7.14 -21.22 10.45
N VAL A 97 -7.09 -19.89 10.42
CA VAL A 97 -6.39 -19.15 9.37
C VAL A 97 -4.89 -19.40 9.53
N ARG A 98 -4.29 -20.07 8.54
CA ARG A 98 -2.86 -20.42 8.54
C ARG A 98 -2.03 -19.48 7.69
N ALA A 99 -2.66 -18.78 6.75
CA ALA A 99 -1.96 -17.86 5.88
C ALA A 99 -2.79 -16.63 5.57
N THR A 100 -2.14 -15.47 5.58
CA THR A 100 -2.74 -14.18 5.21
C THR A 100 -1.79 -13.41 4.31
N TYR A 101 -2.32 -12.88 3.21
CA TYR A 101 -1.61 -11.99 2.29
C TYR A 101 -2.42 -10.70 2.14
N THR A 102 -1.86 -9.58 2.56
CA THR A 102 -2.51 -8.27 2.48
C THR A 102 -1.67 -7.27 1.74
N VAL A 103 -2.30 -6.50 0.87
CA VAL A 103 -1.70 -5.33 0.23
C VAL A 103 -2.58 -4.12 0.53
N THR A 104 -2.00 -3.14 1.21
CA THR A 104 -2.74 -1.96 1.68
C THR A 104 -3.16 -1.08 0.51
N ASP A 105 -2.22 -0.76 -0.37
CA ASP A 105 -2.45 0.06 -1.54
C ASP A 105 -2.12 -0.74 -2.81
N VAL A 106 -3.13 -1.20 -3.54
CA VAL A 106 -2.95 -1.79 -4.86
C VAL A 106 -3.23 -0.73 -5.91
N VAL A 107 -2.24 -0.45 -6.76
CA VAL A 107 -2.40 0.45 -7.90
C VAL A 107 -3.31 -0.20 -8.92
N TYR A 108 -4.41 0.47 -9.25
CA TYR A 108 -5.34 -0.02 -10.27
C TYR A 108 -4.75 0.17 -11.67
N GLU A 109 -4.63 -0.93 -12.42
CA GLU A 109 -4.07 -0.95 -13.79
C GLU A 109 -5.12 -1.27 -14.86
N GLY A 110 -6.41 -1.25 -14.50
CA GLY A 110 -7.49 -1.75 -15.35
C GLY A 110 -7.74 -3.25 -15.13
N GLY A 111 -8.87 -3.72 -15.67
CA GLY A 111 -9.29 -5.13 -15.56
C GLY A 111 -10.14 -5.43 -14.33
N ASN A 112 -10.52 -6.69 -14.20
CA ASN A 112 -11.31 -7.21 -13.10
C ASN A 112 -10.53 -8.35 -12.44
N LEU A 113 -9.78 -8.01 -11.39
CA LEU A 113 -8.92 -8.94 -10.68
C LEU A 113 -9.71 -10.16 -10.15
N ALA A 114 -10.93 -9.94 -9.68
CA ALA A 114 -11.80 -11.00 -9.17
C ALA A 114 -12.18 -12.00 -10.26
N GLU A 115 -12.55 -11.52 -11.44
CA GLU A 115 -12.92 -12.35 -12.59
C GLU A 115 -11.70 -13.15 -13.10
N GLU A 116 -10.55 -12.50 -13.23
CA GLU A 116 -9.32 -13.17 -13.68
C GLU A 116 -8.81 -14.23 -12.70
N LEU A 117 -9.03 -14.04 -11.40
CA LEU A 117 -8.74 -15.04 -10.37
C LEU A 117 -9.76 -16.18 -10.41
N ALA A 118 -11.05 -15.89 -10.59
CA ALA A 118 -12.09 -16.89 -10.71
C ALA A 118 -11.83 -17.83 -11.91
N GLU A 119 -11.54 -17.25 -13.09
CA GLU A 119 -11.19 -18.01 -14.29
C GLU A 119 -9.92 -18.86 -14.09
N HIS A 120 -8.93 -18.32 -13.39
CA HIS A 120 -7.72 -19.07 -13.07
C HIS A 120 -8.03 -20.29 -12.20
N ILE A 121 -8.83 -20.13 -11.15
CA ILE A 121 -9.20 -21.24 -10.26
C ILE A 121 -10.08 -22.26 -11.01
N GLU A 122 -11.01 -21.80 -11.87
CA GLU A 122 -11.82 -22.69 -12.71
C GLU A 122 -10.94 -23.59 -13.58
N LYS A 123 -9.97 -22.98 -14.26
CA LYS A 123 -9.09 -23.67 -15.20
C LYS A 123 -8.04 -24.54 -14.51
N SER A 124 -7.40 -24.04 -13.47
CA SER A 124 -6.31 -24.74 -12.77
C SER A 124 -6.84 -25.80 -11.81
N CYS A 125 -7.94 -25.52 -11.11
CA CYS A 125 -8.49 -26.39 -10.07
C CYS A 125 -9.71 -27.20 -10.51
N GLY A 126 -10.25 -26.97 -11.71
CA GLY A 126 -11.41 -27.69 -12.24
C GLY A 126 -12.70 -27.44 -11.45
N LYS A 127 -12.79 -26.32 -10.73
CA LYS A 127 -13.93 -25.98 -9.87
C LYS A 127 -14.91 -25.08 -10.61
N LYS A 128 -16.21 -25.38 -10.48
CA LYS A 128 -17.25 -24.54 -11.07
C LYS A 128 -17.29 -23.17 -10.38
N VAL A 129 -17.33 -22.11 -11.19
CA VAL A 129 -17.51 -20.73 -10.72
C VAL A 129 -18.99 -20.37 -10.72
N GLU A 130 -19.46 -19.90 -9.57
CA GLU A 130 -20.79 -19.32 -9.41
C GLU A 130 -20.66 -17.82 -9.17
N ARG A 131 -21.21 -17.02 -10.09
CA ARG A 131 -21.16 -15.56 -10.04
C ARG A 131 -22.47 -15.03 -9.47
N ARG A 132 -22.41 -14.20 -8.44
CA ARG A 132 -23.58 -13.60 -7.78
C ARG A 132 -23.38 -12.11 -7.56
N ASN A 133 -24.45 -11.35 -7.75
CA ASN A 133 -24.50 -9.96 -7.34
C ASN A 133 -25.08 -9.89 -5.93
N ALA A 134 -24.29 -9.40 -4.98
CA ALA A 134 -24.69 -9.27 -3.59
C ALA A 134 -25.76 -8.17 -3.48
N GLY A 135 -26.95 -8.54 -2.99
CA GLY A 135 -28.10 -7.64 -2.82
C GLY A 135 -29.36 -8.05 -3.60
N LEU A 136 -29.26 -8.91 -4.62
CA LEU A 136 -30.42 -9.28 -5.44
C LEU A 136 -31.02 -10.66 -5.10
N GLU A 137 -30.25 -11.63 -4.60
CA GLU A 137 -30.76 -12.94 -4.22
C GLU A 137 -30.03 -13.51 -2.99
N SER A 138 -30.80 -14.20 -2.15
CA SER A 138 -30.33 -14.91 -0.96
C SER A 138 -29.15 -15.82 -1.31
N ALA A 139 -28.00 -15.56 -0.70
CA ALA A 139 -26.76 -16.29 -0.94
C ALA A 139 -26.82 -17.68 -0.27
N ASN A 140 -27.61 -18.59 -0.82
CA ASN A 140 -27.54 -20.01 -0.44
C ASN A 140 -26.33 -20.63 -1.14
N GLY A 141 -25.19 -20.66 -0.45
CA GLY A 141 -23.95 -21.25 -0.97
C GLY A 141 -24.00 -22.78 -0.93
N ASN A 142 -24.09 -23.42 -2.09
CA ASN A 142 -23.82 -24.85 -2.18
C ASN A 142 -22.30 -25.06 -2.00
N GLY A 143 -21.90 -25.73 -0.92
CA GLY A 143 -20.57 -25.66 -0.32
C GLY A 143 -19.37 -26.26 -1.08
N ASN A 144 -19.44 -26.48 -2.39
CA ASN A 144 -18.33 -27.04 -3.17
C ASN A 144 -18.12 -26.25 -4.47
N GLY A 145 -17.16 -25.31 -4.48
CA GLY A 145 -16.81 -24.56 -5.70
C GLY A 145 -16.16 -23.21 -5.44
N VAL A 146 -16.16 -22.37 -6.48
CA VAL A 146 -15.74 -20.96 -6.42
C VAL A 146 -16.98 -20.08 -6.42
N THR A 147 -17.15 -19.24 -5.41
CA THR A 147 -18.23 -18.24 -5.36
C THR A 147 -17.64 -16.86 -5.56
N LEU A 148 -18.04 -16.17 -6.62
CA LEU A 148 -17.69 -14.77 -6.89
C LEU A 148 -18.87 -13.89 -6.52
N LEU A 149 -18.73 -13.09 -5.46
CA LEU A 149 -19.71 -12.10 -5.01
C LEU A 149 -19.27 -10.71 -5.44
N THR A 150 -20.13 -10.01 -6.18
CA THR A 150 -19.90 -8.62 -6.58
C THR A 150 -20.84 -7.70 -5.82
N PHE A 151 -20.28 -6.72 -5.12
CA PHE A 151 -21.01 -5.68 -4.42
C PHE A 151 -20.99 -4.38 -5.22
N SER A 152 -22.08 -3.60 -5.11
CA SER A 152 -22.15 -2.25 -5.64
C SER A 152 -21.20 -1.31 -4.92
N ALA A 153 -20.91 -0.17 -5.55
CA ALA A 153 -20.11 0.88 -4.94
C ALA A 153 -20.74 1.39 -3.64
N LEU A 154 -19.90 1.65 -2.64
CA LEU A 154 -20.36 2.25 -1.39
C LEU A 154 -20.76 3.72 -1.60
N SER A 155 -21.66 4.20 -0.76
CA SER A 155 -22.09 5.60 -0.74
C SER A 155 -20.94 6.56 -0.46
N THR A 156 -21.08 7.80 -0.92
CA THR A 156 -20.04 8.83 -0.75
C THR A 156 -20.01 9.46 0.64
N GLY A 157 -21.09 9.33 1.41
CA GLY A 157 -21.22 9.91 2.75
C GLY A 157 -20.55 9.04 3.81
N LYS A 158 -19.58 9.59 4.57
CA LYS A 158 -18.77 8.83 5.53
C LYS A 158 -19.56 7.93 6.49
N VAL A 159 -20.70 8.40 7.01
CA VAL A 159 -21.54 7.64 7.97
C VAL A 159 -22.30 6.52 7.26
N ALA A 160 -23.03 6.86 6.19
CA ALA A 160 -23.75 5.88 5.38
C ALA A 160 -22.81 4.81 4.80
N ARG A 161 -21.61 5.21 4.37
CA ARG A 161 -20.59 4.29 3.85
C ARG A 161 -20.10 3.29 4.89
N ALA A 162 -19.99 3.71 6.15
CA ALA A 162 -19.59 2.84 7.24
C ALA A 162 -20.72 1.88 7.64
N GLU A 163 -21.97 2.34 7.62
CA GLU A 163 -23.17 1.54 7.88
C GLU A 163 -23.37 0.49 6.79
N GLU A 164 -23.32 0.87 5.52
CA GLU A 164 -23.42 -0.06 4.37
C GLU A 164 -22.35 -1.14 4.41
N LEU A 165 -21.10 -0.77 4.72
CA LEU A 165 -20.00 -1.74 4.82
C LEU A 165 -20.19 -2.69 6.01
N ASN A 166 -20.72 -2.19 7.14
CA ASN A 166 -21.06 -3.02 8.28
C ASN A 166 -22.21 -3.99 7.97
N ASP A 167 -23.25 -3.54 7.25
CA ASP A 167 -24.36 -4.40 6.83
C ASP A 167 -23.86 -5.51 5.87
N GLN A 168 -22.95 -5.17 4.96
CA GLN A 168 -22.29 -6.15 4.09
C GLN A 168 -21.45 -7.16 4.90
N ASP A 169 -20.74 -6.70 5.93
CA ASP A 169 -19.94 -7.56 6.80
C ASP A 169 -20.81 -8.53 7.62
N ILE A 170 -21.95 -8.07 8.15
CA ILE A 170 -22.95 -8.91 8.81
C ILE A 170 -23.50 -9.97 7.84
N MET A 171 -23.82 -9.58 6.61
CA MET A 171 -24.30 -10.49 5.58
C MET A 171 -23.25 -11.56 5.27
N LEU A 172 -22.00 -11.15 5.00
CA LEU A 172 -20.89 -12.07 4.72
C LEU A 172 -20.64 -13.04 5.88
N ASN A 173 -20.78 -12.57 7.12
CA ASN A 173 -20.66 -13.43 8.29
C ASN A 173 -21.72 -14.52 8.33
N SER A 174 -22.99 -14.13 8.19
CA SER A 174 -24.12 -15.06 8.25
C SER A 174 -24.11 -16.09 7.12
N VAL A 175 -23.62 -15.72 5.94
CA VAL A 175 -23.60 -16.59 4.78
C VAL A 175 -22.35 -17.48 4.78
N PHE A 176 -21.18 -16.90 5.05
CA PHE A 176 -19.90 -17.57 4.87
C PHE A 176 -19.16 -17.78 6.18
N TYR A 177 -18.69 -16.71 6.83
CA TYR A 177 -17.67 -16.82 7.88
C TYR A 177 -18.06 -17.75 9.04
N GLU A 178 -19.31 -17.69 9.50
CA GLU A 178 -19.80 -18.57 10.58
C GLU A 178 -19.75 -20.06 10.20
N HIS A 179 -20.04 -20.40 8.94
CA HIS A 179 -20.00 -21.76 8.44
C HIS A 179 -18.58 -22.25 8.16
N LEU A 180 -17.65 -21.34 7.85
CA LEU A 180 -16.26 -21.66 7.54
C LEU A 180 -15.47 -22.11 8.78
N SER A 181 -15.76 -21.57 9.97
CA SER A 181 -15.06 -21.95 11.19
C SER A 181 -15.17 -23.45 11.53
N SER A 182 -16.24 -24.13 11.09
CA SER A 182 -16.41 -25.59 11.26
C SER A 182 -16.36 -26.39 9.94
N GLY A 183 -16.14 -25.70 8.81
CA GLY A 183 -16.24 -26.26 7.47
C GLY A 183 -14.93 -26.84 6.90
N PRO A 184 -14.90 -27.17 5.60
CA PRO A 184 -13.72 -27.64 4.89
C PRO A 184 -12.64 -26.56 4.78
N GLU A 185 -11.51 -26.89 4.16
CA GLU A 185 -10.44 -25.94 3.88
C GLU A 185 -10.91 -24.85 2.90
N TYR A 186 -10.68 -23.58 3.25
CA TYR A 186 -11.21 -22.45 2.52
C TYR A 186 -10.17 -21.36 2.26
N THR A 187 -10.38 -20.62 1.17
CA THR A 187 -9.64 -19.41 0.86
C THR A 187 -10.63 -18.29 0.53
N VAL A 188 -10.51 -17.17 1.23
CA VAL A 188 -11.27 -15.95 0.96
C VAL A 188 -10.35 -14.93 0.32
N ILE A 189 -10.79 -14.37 -0.79
CA ILE A 189 -10.08 -13.33 -1.55
C ILE A 189 -10.98 -12.11 -1.63
N TYR A 190 -10.54 -11.02 -1.02
CA TYR A 190 -11.23 -9.75 -1.00
C TYR A 190 -10.50 -8.76 -1.92
N THR A 191 -11.18 -8.44 -3.01
CA THR A 191 -10.71 -7.59 -4.10
C THR A 191 -11.51 -6.30 -4.10
N THR A 192 -10.85 -5.19 -4.40
CA THR A 192 -11.49 -3.88 -4.36
C THR A 192 -11.16 -3.05 -5.58
N THR A 193 -11.97 -2.03 -5.85
CA THR A 193 -11.64 -1.00 -6.84
C THR A 193 -11.67 0.40 -6.20
N PRO A 194 -10.83 1.34 -6.66
CA PRO A 194 -10.81 2.69 -6.12
C PRO A 194 -12.08 3.49 -6.46
N ILE A 195 -12.43 4.44 -5.60
CA ILE A 195 -13.66 5.26 -5.68
C ILE A 195 -13.76 6.00 -7.02
N ARG A 196 -12.64 6.49 -7.56
CA ARG A 196 -12.61 7.29 -8.78
C ARG A 196 -13.17 6.54 -9.99
N PHE A 197 -12.89 5.24 -10.10
CA PHE A 197 -13.31 4.46 -11.26
C PHE A 197 -14.81 4.26 -11.32
N VAL A 198 -15.48 4.13 -10.18
CA VAL A 198 -16.96 4.11 -10.14
C VAL A 198 -17.53 5.45 -10.59
N LEU A 199 -16.93 6.56 -10.16
CA LEU A 199 -17.36 7.89 -10.57
C LEU A 199 -17.08 8.17 -12.06
N GLU A 200 -16.11 7.51 -12.68
CA GLU A 200 -15.84 7.62 -14.13
C GLU A 200 -16.70 6.68 -14.98
N GLN A 201 -17.28 5.62 -14.39
CA GLN A 201 -18.11 4.64 -15.11
C GLN A 201 -19.59 5.07 -15.24
N ASP A 202 -20.09 5.89 -14.31
CA ASP A 202 -21.45 6.45 -14.31
C ASP A 202 -21.54 7.88 -14.88
N VAL A 203 -20.41 8.46 -15.30
CA VAL A 203 -20.38 9.81 -15.89
C VAL A 203 -20.26 9.69 -17.41
N PRO A 204 -21.26 10.11 -18.21
CA PRO A 204 -21.07 10.26 -19.65
C PRO A 204 -19.88 11.19 -19.90
N GLU A 205 -19.13 10.93 -20.97
CA GLU A 205 -17.84 11.48 -21.43
C GLU A 205 -17.73 13.04 -21.55
N SER A 206 -18.42 13.81 -20.71
CA SER A 206 -18.54 15.26 -20.77
C SER A 206 -18.59 15.93 -19.39
N ALA A 207 -17.73 15.50 -18.46
CA ALA A 207 -17.42 16.32 -17.29
C ALA A 207 -15.92 16.32 -17.03
N ILE A 208 -15.16 16.80 -18.01
CA ILE A 208 -13.87 17.42 -17.74
C ILE A 208 -14.18 18.54 -16.74
N TYR A 209 -13.81 18.36 -15.48
CA TYR A 209 -13.85 19.43 -14.49
C TYR A 209 -12.87 20.52 -14.96
N GLN A 210 -13.41 21.47 -15.70
CA GLN A 210 -12.74 22.71 -16.02
C GLN A 210 -12.97 23.60 -14.81
N ALA A 211 -11.91 23.86 -14.04
CA ALA A 211 -12.00 24.80 -12.92
C ALA A 211 -12.33 26.18 -13.48
N GLU A 212 -13.61 26.54 -13.52
CA GLU A 212 -14.06 27.89 -13.82
C GLU A 212 -13.77 28.73 -12.59
N PHE A 213 -12.55 29.24 -12.51
CA PHE A 213 -12.18 30.23 -11.51
C PHE A 213 -12.91 31.53 -11.86
N ASP A 214 -14.05 31.75 -11.21
CA ASP A 214 -14.61 33.09 -11.12
C ASP A 214 -13.62 33.95 -10.32
N ALA A 215 -12.78 34.70 -11.04
CA ALA A 215 -11.76 35.59 -10.47
C ALA A 215 -12.37 36.71 -9.60
N THR A 216 -13.69 36.83 -9.55
CA THR A 216 -14.44 37.78 -8.72
C THR A 216 -14.93 37.18 -7.39
N ALA A 217 -14.88 35.86 -7.22
CA ALA A 217 -15.24 35.21 -5.97
C ALA A 217 -14.03 35.16 -5.03
N HIS A 218 -13.91 36.16 -4.15
CA HIS A 218 -13.03 36.09 -2.98
C HIS A 218 -13.56 35.00 -2.04
N ILE A 219 -13.08 33.76 -2.22
CA ILE A 219 -13.35 32.65 -1.30
C ILE A 219 -12.43 32.81 -0.09
N ASP A 220 -12.76 33.77 0.78
CA ASP A 220 -12.11 33.85 2.08
C ASP A 220 -12.61 32.67 2.94
N LEU A 221 -11.82 31.60 2.98
CA LEU A 221 -12.01 30.51 3.92
C LEU A 221 -11.88 31.07 5.35
N LYS A 222 -13.03 31.38 5.96
CA LYS A 222 -13.12 31.76 7.37
C LYS A 222 -12.78 30.53 8.22
N ARG A 223 -11.48 30.32 8.48
CA ARG A 223 -11.02 29.35 9.48
C ARG A 223 -11.67 29.72 10.81
N ASP A 224 -12.58 28.87 11.27
CA ASP A 224 -13.18 29.01 12.59
C ASP A 224 -12.12 28.66 13.64
N PHE A 225 -11.34 29.66 14.04
CA PHE A 225 -10.39 29.55 15.15
C PHE A 225 -11.13 29.66 16.48
N ARG A 226 -12.02 28.70 16.78
CA ARG A 226 -12.50 28.49 18.15
C ARG A 226 -11.39 27.80 18.92
N VAL A 227 -10.35 28.57 19.24
CA VAL A 227 -9.34 28.23 20.22
C VAL A 227 -10.08 27.96 21.53
N ARG A 228 -10.01 26.73 22.01
CA ARG A 228 -10.37 26.39 23.39
C ARG A 228 -9.57 27.33 24.28
N ALA A 229 -10.25 28.25 24.96
CA ALA A 229 -9.61 29.22 25.84
C ALA A 229 -8.92 28.44 26.97
N ASP A 230 -7.62 28.26 26.83
CA ASP A 230 -6.77 27.80 27.92
C ASP A 230 -6.56 29.00 28.85
N ASN A 231 -6.81 28.81 30.15
CA ASN A 231 -6.74 29.84 31.20
C ASN A 231 -5.27 30.18 31.53
N SER A 232 -4.47 30.51 30.52
CA SER A 232 -3.09 30.92 30.69
C SER A 232 -3.01 32.46 30.67
N ILE A 233 -2.36 33.04 31.67
CA ILE A 233 -2.24 34.49 31.92
C ILE A 233 -1.39 35.21 30.84
N LYS A 234 -0.88 34.48 29.84
CA LYS A 234 -0.04 35.03 28.78
C LYS A 234 -0.85 35.15 27.49
N ALA A 235 -0.77 36.31 26.86
CA ALA A 235 -1.41 36.55 25.56
C ALA A 235 -1.02 35.42 24.57
N PRO A 236 -1.99 34.77 23.92
CA PRO A 236 -1.69 33.69 22.98
C PRO A 236 -0.89 34.24 21.80
N ASP A 237 0.26 33.65 21.56
CA ASP A 237 1.14 34.00 20.44
C ASP A 237 0.42 33.70 19.11
N ARG A 238 0.13 34.76 18.34
CA ARG A 238 -0.64 34.71 17.08
C ARG A 238 0.23 34.51 15.85
N ARG A 239 1.54 34.30 16.02
CA ARG A 239 2.46 34.11 14.91
C ARG A 239 2.21 32.78 14.19
N PRO A 240 2.31 32.72 12.86
CA PRO A 240 2.17 31.48 12.11
C PRO A 240 3.17 30.41 12.59
N LEU A 241 2.80 29.14 12.48
CA LEU A 241 3.62 27.99 12.93
C LEU A 241 5.07 28.03 12.41
N PHE A 242 5.29 28.60 11.23
CA PHE A 242 6.60 28.76 10.60
C PHE A 242 7.46 29.89 11.19
N GLU A 243 6.88 30.85 11.91
CA GLU A 243 7.64 31.80 12.74
C GLU A 243 7.97 31.23 14.12
N LYS A 244 7.14 30.29 14.62
CA LYS A 244 7.33 29.68 15.93
C LYS A 244 8.39 28.58 15.94
N TYR A 245 8.52 27.85 14.83
CA TYR A 245 9.50 26.77 14.69
C TYR A 245 10.67 27.19 13.81
N GLN A 246 11.78 27.53 14.46
CA GLN A 246 13.07 27.68 13.79
C GLN A 246 13.66 26.28 13.52
N TYR A 247 13.32 25.66 12.39
CA TYR A 247 13.81 24.32 12.00
C TYR A 247 15.35 24.22 12.00
N PHE A 248 16.02 25.30 11.61
CA PHE A 248 17.48 25.44 11.71
C PHE A 248 17.80 26.50 12.76
N THR A 249 17.92 26.09 14.02
CA THR A 249 18.47 27.00 15.04
C THR A 249 19.84 27.47 14.59
N PRO A 250 20.28 28.69 14.97
CA PRO A 250 21.56 29.22 14.49
C PRO A 250 22.72 28.29 14.86
N GLY A 251 22.59 27.57 15.99
CA GLY A 251 23.54 26.54 16.42
C GLY A 251 23.55 25.29 15.53
N ILE A 252 22.39 24.75 15.14
CA ILE A 252 22.33 23.59 14.23
C ILE A 252 22.94 23.96 12.87
N PHE A 253 22.64 25.15 12.36
CA PHE A 253 23.17 25.61 11.07
C PHE A 253 24.70 25.77 11.11
N MET A 254 25.24 26.45 12.14
CA MET A 254 26.70 26.57 12.30
C MET A 254 27.37 25.21 12.50
N GLY A 255 26.76 24.31 13.28
CA GLY A 255 27.26 22.96 13.50
C GLY A 255 27.31 22.13 12.22
N LEU A 256 26.27 22.22 11.38
CA LEU A 256 26.20 21.50 10.11
C LEU A 256 27.27 22.01 9.12
N VAL A 257 27.47 23.33 9.03
CA VAL A 257 28.52 23.92 8.17
C VAL A 257 29.92 23.46 8.59
N VAL A 258 30.22 23.50 9.89
CA VAL A 258 31.52 23.03 10.41
C VAL A 258 31.65 21.51 10.24
N GLY A 259 30.56 20.77 10.46
CA GLY A 259 30.52 19.31 10.28
C GLY A 259 30.86 18.89 8.85
N ILE A 260 30.27 19.56 7.84
CA ILE A 260 30.60 19.30 6.43
C ILE A 260 32.08 19.60 6.14
N LEU A 261 32.62 20.70 6.68
CA LEU A 261 34.03 21.04 6.51
C LEU A 261 34.95 19.95 7.09
N LEU A 262 34.70 19.52 8.32
CA LEU A 262 35.49 18.47 8.97
C LEU A 262 35.36 17.12 8.24
N LEU A 263 34.16 16.75 7.79
CA LEU A 263 33.94 15.53 7.00
C LEU A 263 34.67 15.57 5.65
N SER A 264 34.79 16.74 5.00
CA SER A 264 35.55 16.88 3.76
C SER A 264 37.05 16.63 3.97
N ILE A 265 37.62 17.13 5.07
CA ILE A 265 39.03 16.91 5.42
C ILE A 265 39.25 15.44 5.78
N LEU A 266 38.34 14.85 6.58
CA LEU A 266 38.39 13.44 6.93
C LEU A 266 38.32 12.54 5.70
N TYR A 267 37.45 12.86 4.74
CA TYR A 267 37.28 12.11 3.50
C TYR A 267 38.58 12.08 2.68
N VAL A 268 39.26 13.23 2.55
CA VAL A 268 40.58 13.28 1.88
C VAL A 268 41.62 12.45 2.64
N GLY A 269 41.61 12.51 3.98
CA GLY A 269 42.49 11.70 4.82
C GLY A 269 42.28 10.19 4.64
N LEU A 270 41.02 9.74 4.60
CA LEU A 270 40.68 8.34 4.37
C LEU A 270 41.11 7.86 2.97
N ASN A 271 40.95 8.69 1.94
CA ASN A 271 41.42 8.38 0.59
C ASN A 271 42.95 8.27 0.51
N ALA A 272 43.68 9.12 1.24
CA ALA A 272 45.13 9.05 1.30
C ALA A 272 45.61 7.77 2.00
N VAL A 273 44.96 7.36 3.09
CA VAL A 273 45.28 6.13 3.81
C VAL A 273 44.93 4.90 2.99
N SER A 274 43.78 4.89 2.31
CA SER A 274 43.37 3.74 1.48
C SER A 274 44.26 3.57 0.24
N SER A 275 44.90 4.65 -0.23
CA SER A 275 45.82 4.62 -1.37
C SER A 275 47.22 4.05 -1.03
N LEU A 276 47.52 3.76 0.24
CA LEU A 276 48.80 3.16 0.62
C LEU A 276 48.87 1.71 0.15
N GLN A 277 49.53 1.50 -0.98
CA GLN A 277 49.90 0.18 -1.47
C GLN A 277 51.28 -0.20 -0.91
N VAL A 278 51.39 -1.38 -0.32
CA VAL A 278 52.67 -1.95 0.07
C VAL A 278 53.32 -2.55 -1.17
N SER A 279 54.49 -2.07 -1.56
CA SER A 279 55.24 -2.63 -2.70
C SER A 279 55.87 -3.97 -2.31
N TYR A 280 55.15 -5.06 -2.54
CA TYR A 280 55.63 -6.41 -2.28
C TYR A 280 56.82 -6.83 -3.16
N GLY A 281 57.05 -6.15 -4.30
CA GLY A 281 58.19 -6.40 -5.17
C GLY A 281 59.56 -6.06 -4.57
N ALA A 282 59.62 -5.28 -3.48
CA ALA A 282 60.86 -5.04 -2.75
C ALA A 282 61.23 -6.21 -1.80
N PHE A 283 60.28 -7.10 -1.52
CA PHE A 283 60.49 -8.32 -0.75
C PHE A 283 60.70 -9.55 -1.64
N ASP A 284 60.40 -9.44 -2.94
CA ASP A 284 60.75 -10.46 -3.92
C ASP A 284 62.24 -10.38 -4.23
N LYS A 285 62.92 -11.52 -4.04
CA LYS A 285 64.34 -11.66 -4.37
C LYS A 285 64.48 -11.61 -5.90
N GLU A 286 64.94 -10.49 -6.43
CA GLU A 286 65.37 -10.31 -7.83
C GLU A 286 66.26 -11.49 -8.25
N MET A 287 65.69 -12.47 -8.95
CA MET A 287 66.44 -13.54 -9.61
C MET A 287 66.93 -12.97 -10.94
N GLY A 288 67.85 -12.01 -10.87
CA GLY A 288 68.60 -11.55 -12.03
C GLY A 288 69.28 -12.74 -12.73
N PRO A 289 69.66 -12.60 -14.02
CA PRO A 289 70.16 -13.69 -14.87
C PRO A 289 71.41 -14.43 -14.32
N SER A 290 72.01 -13.96 -13.23
CA SER A 290 73.05 -14.63 -12.45
C SER A 290 72.53 -15.74 -11.51
N ALA A 291 71.23 -15.82 -11.21
CA ALA A 291 70.68 -16.84 -10.32
C ALA A 291 70.39 -18.19 -11.01
N GLN A 292 70.21 -18.22 -12.34
CA GLN A 292 69.98 -19.44 -13.12
C GLN A 292 71.25 -20.28 -13.34
N LYS A 293 72.45 -19.71 -13.16
CA LYS A 293 73.72 -20.42 -13.39
C LYS A 293 74.17 -21.35 -12.26
N LYS A 294 73.40 -21.50 -11.18
CA LYS A 294 73.75 -22.37 -10.04
C LYS A 294 73.03 -23.72 -9.99
N GLN A 295 72.25 -24.09 -11.01
CA GLN A 295 71.51 -25.36 -11.06
C GLN A 295 71.90 -26.28 -12.23
N GLN A 296 73.11 -26.14 -12.78
CA GLN A 296 73.70 -27.12 -13.69
C GLN A 296 75.03 -27.61 -13.16
#